data_AF-A0A6B9GGV1-F1
#
_entry.id   AF-A0A6B9GGV1-F1
#
_cell.length_a   1.000
_cell.length_b   1.000
_cell.length_c   1.000
_cell.angle_alpha   90.00
_cell.angle_beta   90.00
_cell.angle_gamma   90.00
#
_symmetry.space_group_name_H-M   'P 1'
#
loop_
_entity.id
_entity.type
_entity.pdbx_description
1 polymer ?
#
loop_
_entity_poly.entity_id
_entity_poly.type
_entity_poly.pdbx_seq_one_letter_code
_entity_poly.pdbx_strand_id
1 'polypeptide(L)'
;MNNISASKSNRVSLTVPYSILEKVDAHVAKKLEDGESRETANRSAFIMEIFRLGLRVYENKNSKNVTDKTLDQKLELIAKNVIINGFVTDAIFSIQKETVNRDKVINNVMVLDPNWSKVVNERVSGKLQEYFK
;
A
#
# COMPACT_ATOMS: atom_id res chain seq x y z
N MET A 1 -12.23 -46.43 14.25
CA MET A 1 -12.58 -45.05 13.85
C MET A 1 -12.24 -44.91 12.37
N ASN A 2 -13.24 -45.02 11.49
CA ASN A 2 -13.02 -45.01 10.04
C ASN A 2 -12.82 -43.57 9.54
N ASN A 3 -11.70 -43.33 8.84
CA ASN A 3 -11.43 -42.09 8.13
C ASN A 3 -12.31 -42.00 6.87
N ILE A 4 -13.53 -41.46 7.01
CA ILE A 4 -14.46 -41.19 5.90
C ILE A 4 -14.11 -39.81 5.29
N SER A 5 -12.87 -39.64 4.85
CA SER A 5 -12.41 -38.44 4.13
C SER A 5 -11.89 -38.77 2.73
N ALA A 6 -12.04 -40.02 2.27
CA ALA A 6 -11.90 -40.38 0.88
C ALA A 6 -13.22 -40.11 0.13
N SER A 7 -13.18 -39.21 -0.85
CA SER A 7 -14.23 -39.00 -1.88
C SER A 7 -15.51 -38.23 -1.49
N LYS A 8 -15.37 -36.99 -0.98
CA LYS A 8 -16.43 -35.99 -1.17
C LYS A 8 -16.07 -35.07 -2.33
N SER A 9 -16.31 -35.55 -3.56
CA SER A 9 -16.27 -34.69 -4.74
C SER A 9 -17.50 -33.78 -4.69
N ASN A 10 -17.27 -32.47 -4.61
CA ASN A 10 -18.35 -31.48 -4.55
C ASN A 10 -18.41 -30.74 -5.88
N ARG A 11 -19.60 -30.66 -6.46
CA ARG A 11 -19.86 -29.83 -7.64
C ARG A 11 -20.35 -28.47 -7.17
N VAL A 12 -19.75 -27.42 -7.72
CA VAL A 12 -20.12 -26.03 -7.46
C VAL A 12 -20.62 -25.44 -8.76
N SER A 13 -21.83 -24.88 -8.74
CA SER A 13 -22.42 -24.15 -9.87
C SER A 13 -22.65 -22.71 -9.45
N LEU A 14 -22.15 -21.76 -10.25
CA LEU A 14 -22.19 -20.34 -9.95
C LEU A 14 -22.54 -19.57 -11.23
N THR A 15 -23.41 -18.58 -11.10
CA THR A 15 -23.67 -17.61 -12.17
C THR A 15 -22.60 -16.53 -12.12
N VAL A 16 -21.92 -16.30 -13.25
CA VAL A 16 -20.89 -15.27 -13.38
C VAL A 16 -21.25 -14.30 -14.51
N PRO A 17 -20.83 -13.02 -14.42
CA PRO A 17 -20.93 -12.08 -15.53
C PRO A 17 -20.24 -12.61 -16.79
N TYR A 18 -20.81 -12.31 -17.96
CA TYR A 18 -20.26 -12.74 -19.25
C TYR A 18 -18.81 -12.27 -19.46
N SER A 19 -18.48 -11.06 -19.00
CA SER A 19 -17.12 -10.50 -19.08
C SER A 19 -16.04 -11.33 -18.37
N ILE A 20 -16.42 -12.13 -17.36
CA ILE A 20 -15.51 -13.08 -16.70
C ILE A 20 -15.34 -14.32 -17.57
N LEU A 21 -16.45 -14.82 -18.15
CA LEU A 21 -16.43 -15.98 -19.03
C LEU A 21 -15.56 -15.74 -20.27
N GLU A 22 -15.65 -14.57 -20.89
CA GLU A 22 -14.79 -14.21 -22.05
C GLU A 22 -13.31 -14.31 -21.72
N LYS A 23 -12.90 -13.85 -20.54
CA LYS A 23 -11.51 -13.95 -20.09
C LYS A 23 -11.09 -15.40 -19.88
N VAL A 24 -11.94 -16.21 -19.27
CA VAL A 24 -11.71 -17.65 -19.09
C VAL A 24 -11.54 -18.33 -20.45
N ASP A 25 -12.40 -18.02 -21.41
CA ASP A 25 -12.34 -18.60 -22.75
C ASP A 25 -11.07 -18.22 -23.50
N ALA A 26 -10.63 -16.96 -23.41
CA ALA A 26 -9.36 -16.53 -23.99
C ALA A 26 -8.16 -17.29 -23.40
N HIS A 27 -8.15 -17.54 -22.09
CA HIS A 27 -7.08 -18.31 -21.45
C HIS A 27 -7.12 -19.79 -21.80
N VAL A 28 -8.30 -20.40 -21.89
CA VAL A 28 -8.46 -21.80 -22.29
C VAL A 28 -8.04 -21.98 -23.75
N ALA A 29 -8.43 -21.06 -24.65
CA ALA A 29 -8.02 -21.08 -26.05
C ALA A 29 -6.49 -21.03 -26.19
N LYS A 30 -5.83 -20.13 -25.44
CA LYS A 30 -4.38 -20.04 -25.43
C LYS A 30 -3.69 -21.33 -24.96
N LYS A 31 -4.19 -21.96 -23.88
CA LYS A 31 -3.63 -23.25 -23.42
C LYS A 31 -3.75 -24.35 -24.49
N LEU A 32 -4.85 -24.35 -25.25
CA LEU A 32 -5.03 -25.28 -26.37
C LEU A 32 -4.07 -24.97 -27.53
N GLU A 33 -3.82 -23.70 -27.82
CA GLU A 33 -2.82 -23.27 -28.81
C GLU A 33 -1.40 -23.69 -28.42
N ASP A 34 -1.09 -23.66 -27.12
CA ASP A 34 0.19 -24.11 -26.55
C ASP A 34 0.34 -25.65 -26.56
N GLY A 35 -0.66 -26.39 -27.06
CA GLY A 35 -0.63 -27.85 -27.21
C GLY A 35 -1.11 -28.64 -26.00
N GLU A 36 -1.73 -28.01 -25.01
CA GLU A 36 -2.34 -28.74 -23.89
C GLU A 36 -3.54 -29.59 -24.34
N SER A 37 -3.81 -30.69 -23.62
CA SER A 37 -4.94 -31.55 -23.93
C SER A 37 -6.26 -30.88 -23.55
N ARG A 38 -7.36 -31.24 -24.24
CA ARG A 38 -8.70 -30.76 -23.90
C ARG A 38 -9.17 -31.20 -22.50
N GLU A 39 -8.56 -32.24 -21.94
CA GLU A 39 -8.88 -32.71 -20.59
C GLU A 39 -8.31 -31.78 -19.51
N THR A 40 -7.19 -31.11 -19.78
CA THR A 40 -6.55 -30.16 -18.86
C THR A 40 -6.91 -28.71 -19.19
N ALA A 41 -7.00 -28.38 -20.47
CA ALA A 41 -7.36 -27.06 -20.98
C ALA A 41 -8.88 -26.96 -21.20
N ASN A 42 -9.64 -26.91 -20.11
CA ASN A 42 -11.07 -26.61 -20.12
C ASN A 42 -11.45 -25.58 -19.05
N ARG A 43 -12.63 -24.98 -19.21
CA ARG A 43 -13.15 -23.93 -18.31
C ARG A 43 -13.15 -24.36 -16.85
N SER A 44 -13.60 -25.58 -16.56
CA SER A 44 -13.70 -26.08 -15.18
C SER A 44 -12.34 -26.23 -14.53
N ALA A 45 -11.37 -26.82 -15.24
CA ALA A 45 -10.00 -26.96 -14.76
C ALA A 45 -9.35 -25.60 -14.51
N PHE A 46 -9.49 -24.66 -15.45
CA PHE A 46 -8.97 -23.31 -15.32
C PHE A 46 -9.62 -22.54 -14.15
N ILE A 47 -10.95 -22.57 -14.03
CA ILE A 47 -11.67 -21.91 -12.93
C ILE A 47 -11.23 -22.48 -11.58
N MET A 48 -11.06 -23.79 -11.46
CA MET A 48 -10.59 -24.41 -10.22
C MET A 48 -9.16 -24.00 -9.86
N GLU A 49 -8.28 -23.83 -10.85
CA GLU A 49 -6.93 -23.31 -10.65
C GLU A 49 -6.96 -21.87 -10.09
N ILE A 50 -7.71 -20.99 -10.74
CA ILE A 50 -7.88 -19.60 -10.32
C ILE A 50 -8.57 -19.50 -8.97
N PHE A 51 -9.56 -20.35 -8.69
CA PHE A 51 -10.26 -20.39 -7.41
C PHE A 51 -9.30 -20.75 -6.27
N ARG A 52 -8.45 -21.76 -6.44
CA ARG A 52 -7.41 -22.11 -5.45
C ARG A 52 -6.42 -20.98 -5.24
N LEU A 53 -6.01 -20.29 -6.30
CA LEU A 53 -5.14 -19.13 -6.20
C LEU A 53 -5.82 -17.99 -5.43
N GLY A 54 -7.09 -17.71 -5.73
CA GLY A 54 -7.91 -16.70 -5.04
C GLY A 54 -8.04 -16.98 -3.55
N LEU A 55 -8.29 -18.24 -3.16
CA LEU A 55 -8.32 -18.65 -1.75
C LEU A 55 -6.97 -18.41 -1.07
N ARG A 56 -5.86 -18.81 -1.69
CA ARG A 56 -4.52 -18.59 -1.14
C ARG A 56 -4.24 -17.10 -0.93
N VAL A 57 -4.60 -16.23 -1.88
CA VAL A 57 -4.42 -14.79 -1.75
C VAL A 57 -5.30 -14.22 -0.64
N TYR A 58 -6.55 -14.66 -0.53
CA TYR A 58 -7.48 -14.23 0.51
C TYR A 58 -6.98 -14.61 1.92
N GLU A 59 -6.53 -15.86 2.11
CA GLU A 59 -5.94 -16.33 3.36
C GLU A 59 -4.66 -15.56 3.71
N ASN A 60 -3.79 -15.32 2.73
CA ASN A 60 -2.57 -14.53 2.92
C ASN A 60 -2.86 -13.07 3.27
N LYS A 61 -3.93 -12.48 2.73
CA LYS A 61 -4.34 -11.13 3.10
C LYS A 61 -4.82 -11.11 4.55
N ASN A 62 -5.67 -12.06 4.93
CA ASN A 62 -6.22 -12.13 6.27
C ASN A 62 -5.17 -12.46 7.34
N SER A 63 -4.17 -13.29 7.01
CA SER A 63 -3.07 -13.58 7.93
C SER A 63 -2.12 -12.39 8.13
N LYS A 64 -1.96 -11.51 7.12
CA LYS A 64 -1.16 -10.27 7.23
C LYS A 64 -1.88 -9.13 7.97
N ASN A 65 -3.21 -9.15 8.01
CA ASN A 65 -4.00 -8.12 8.71
C ASN A 65 -3.83 -8.12 10.25
N VAL A 66 -3.05 -9.04 10.84
CA VAL A 66 -2.73 -9.04 12.28
C VAL A 66 -1.84 -7.85 12.67
N THR A 67 -1.22 -7.15 11.70
CA THR A 67 -0.43 -5.92 11.94
C THR A 67 -1.05 -4.66 11.35
N ASP A 68 -2.28 -4.74 10.82
CA ASP A 68 -2.94 -3.58 10.23
C ASP A 68 -3.39 -2.61 11.32
N LYS A 69 -2.53 -1.63 11.59
CA LYS A 69 -2.89 -0.44 12.34
C LYS A 69 -4.12 0.19 11.69
N THR A 70 -5.10 0.56 12.50
CA THR A 70 -6.29 1.27 12.01
C THR A 70 -5.87 2.60 11.38
N LEU A 71 -6.74 3.20 10.56
CA LEU A 71 -6.49 4.52 9.99
C LEU A 71 -6.16 5.54 11.10
N ASP A 72 -6.92 5.51 12.19
CA ASP A 72 -6.72 6.38 13.34
C ASP A 72 -5.35 6.18 14.00
N GLN A 73 -4.92 4.93 14.18
CA GLN A 73 -3.57 4.64 14.71
C GLN A 73 -2.46 5.12 13.77
N LYS A 74 -2.67 5.06 12.45
CA LYS A 74 -1.72 5.63 11.48
C LYS A 74 -1.69 7.15 11.57
N LEU A 75 -2.84 7.81 11.69
CA LEU A 75 -2.95 9.26 11.86
C LEU A 75 -2.33 9.72 13.17
N GLU A 76 -2.56 9.01 14.27
CA GLU A 76 -1.96 9.28 15.58
C GLU A 76 -0.43 9.22 15.50
N LEU A 77 0.13 8.21 14.82
CA LEU A 77 1.58 8.10 14.65
C LEU A 77 2.17 9.24 13.82
N ILE A 78 1.48 9.64 12.75
CA ILE A 78 1.90 10.78 11.93
C ILE A 78 1.87 12.06 12.76
N ALA A 79 0.77 12.33 13.46
CA ALA A 79 0.63 13.51 14.30
C ALA A 79 1.70 13.54 15.41
N LYS A 80 1.91 12.42 16.09
CA LYS A 80 2.95 12.27 17.12
C LYS A 80 4.35 12.57 16.57
N ASN A 81 4.68 12.05 15.39
CA ASN A 81 5.97 12.32 14.76
C ASN A 81 6.15 13.79 14.38
N VAL A 82 5.10 14.45 13.87
CA VAL A 82 5.15 15.88 13.54
C VAL A 82 5.37 16.72 14.80
N ILE A 83 4.67 16.42 15.89
CA ILE A 83 4.80 17.15 17.16
C ILE A 83 6.20 16.95 17.77
N ILE A 84 6.70 15.71 17.81
CA ILE A 84 8.05 15.42 18.34
C ILE A 84 9.10 16.15 17.51
N ASN A 85 9.01 16.11 16.18
CA ASN A 85 9.96 16.80 15.31
C ASN A 85 9.92 18.33 15.51
N GLY A 86 8.73 18.91 15.73
CA GLY A 86 8.60 20.31 16.11
C GLY A 86 9.36 20.63 17.40
N PHE A 87 9.11 19.86 18.46
CA PHE A 87 9.78 20.05 19.76
C PHE A 87 11.30 19.88 19.69
N VAL A 88 11.77 18.85 18.96
CA VAL A 88 13.20 18.62 18.76
C VAL A 88 13.84 19.76 17.98
N THR A 89 13.14 20.31 16.97
CA THR A 89 13.64 21.45 16.20
C THR A 89 13.76 22.71 17.06
N ASP A 90 12.75 23.01 17.89
CA ASP A 90 12.78 24.15 18.81
C ASP A 90 13.89 24.01 19.87
N ALA A 91 14.07 22.79 20.40
CA ALA A 91 15.15 22.49 21.34
C ALA A 91 16.53 22.69 20.69
N ILE A 92 16.74 22.18 19.47
CA ILE A 92 17.98 22.38 18.72
C ILE A 92 18.22 23.88 18.48
N PHE A 93 17.19 24.62 18.04
CA PHE A 93 17.31 26.05 17.80
C PHE A 93 17.67 26.83 19.07
N SER A 94 17.07 26.47 20.20
CA SER A 94 17.34 27.10 21.50
C SER A 94 18.78 26.83 21.95
N ILE A 95 19.24 25.57 21.87
CA ILE A 95 20.62 25.21 22.18
C ILE A 95 21.59 25.96 21.23
N GLN A 96 21.29 26.01 19.94
CA GLN A 96 22.12 26.72 18.97
C GLN A 96 22.22 28.21 19.31
N LYS A 97 21.11 28.85 19.68
CA LYS A 97 21.09 30.27 20.06
C LYS A 97 22.01 30.57 21.26
N GLU A 98 22.08 29.66 22.22
CA GLU A 98 22.86 29.85 23.46
C GLU A 98 24.32 29.42 23.34
N THR A 99 24.62 28.39 22.54
CA THR A 99 25.93 27.72 22.56
C THR A 99 26.78 27.96 21.32
N VAL A 100 26.18 28.40 20.21
CA VAL A 100 26.90 28.53 18.95
C VAL A 100 27.62 29.88 18.87
N ASN A 101 28.96 29.81 18.75
CA ASN A 101 29.77 30.97 18.40
C ASN A 101 29.52 31.35 16.94
N ARG A 102 28.81 32.46 16.73
CA ARG A 102 28.41 32.98 15.41
C ARG A 102 29.59 33.22 14.47
N ASP A 103 30.76 33.54 15.00
CA ASP A 103 31.96 33.83 14.21
C ASP A 103 32.56 32.56 13.55
N LYS A 104 32.12 31.37 13.99
CA LYS A 104 32.56 30.08 13.47
C LYS A 104 31.47 29.34 12.68
N VAL A 105 30.29 29.95 12.50
CA VAL A 105 29.19 29.34 11.76
C VAL A 105 29.40 29.58 10.27
N ILE A 106 29.60 28.49 9.52
CA ILE A 106 29.53 28.54 8.06
C ILE A 106 28.04 28.57 7.69
N ASN A 107 27.52 29.77 7.47
CA ASN A 107 26.13 29.94 7.07
C ASN A 107 25.92 29.38 5.65
N ASN A 108 24.90 28.54 5.49
CA ASN A 108 24.48 28.10 4.16
C ASN A 108 23.96 29.32 3.37
N VAL A 109 24.48 29.51 2.16
CA VAL A 109 24.20 30.68 1.28
C VAL A 109 22.71 30.92 1.10
N MET A 110 21.87 29.87 1.08
CA MET A 110 20.41 30.01 0.93
C MET A 110 19.69 30.55 2.17
N VAL A 111 20.23 30.35 3.37
CA VAL A 111 19.62 30.80 4.64
C VAL A 111 20.02 32.26 4.95
N LEU A 112 21.06 32.76 4.29
CA LEU A 112 21.49 34.15 4.35
C LEU A 112 20.65 35.08 3.47
N ASP A 113 19.85 34.54 2.56
CA ASP A 113 18.95 35.35 1.73
C ASP A 113 17.89 36.00 2.62
N PRO A 114 17.82 37.35 2.67
CA PRO A 114 16.79 38.06 3.43
C PRO A 114 15.36 37.68 3.03
N ASN A 115 15.16 37.16 1.82
CA ASN A 115 13.88 36.70 1.30
C ASN A 115 13.57 35.24 1.62
N TRP A 116 14.49 34.47 2.22
CA TRP A 116 14.31 33.05 2.51
C TRP A 116 13.01 32.78 3.28
N SER A 117 12.77 33.52 4.37
CA SER A 117 11.55 33.38 5.18
C SER A 117 10.28 33.68 4.38
N LYS A 118 10.32 34.66 3.48
CA LYS A 118 9.19 35.01 2.62
C LYS A 118 8.90 33.91 1.60
N VAL A 119 9.93 33.39 0.94
CA VAL A 119 9.82 32.29 -0.04
C VAL A 119 9.30 31.01 0.61
N VAL A 120 9.77 30.69 1.81
CA VAL A 120 9.29 29.53 2.57
C VAL A 120 7.82 29.71 2.94
N ASN A 121 7.44 30.88 3.47
CA ASN A 121 6.05 31.15 3.86
C ASN A 121 5.11 31.12 2.66
N GLU A 122 5.46 31.74 1.54
CA GLU A 122 4.65 31.73 0.32
C GLU A 122 4.47 30.30 -0.22
N ARG A 123 5.53 29.48 -0.20
CA ARG A 123 5.46 28.07 -0.63
C ARG A 123 4.62 27.22 0.31
N VAL A 124 4.67 27.47 1.62
CA VAL A 124 3.84 26.75 2.61
C VAL A 124 2.39 27.17 2.49
N SER A 125 2.09 28.47 2.44
CA SER A 125 0.75 29.00 2.28
C SER A 125 0.09 28.55 0.98
N GLY A 126 0.82 28.57 -0.14
CA GLY A 126 0.31 28.09 -1.43
C GLY A 126 -0.10 26.62 -1.37
N LYS A 127 0.74 25.77 -0.75
CA LYS A 127 0.40 24.35 -0.54
C LYS A 127 -0.77 24.15 0.41
N LEU A 128 -0.91 24.94 1.46
CA LEU A 128 -2.02 24.82 2.40
C LEU A 128 -3.36 25.22 1.76
N GLN A 129 -3.37 26.27 0.92
CA GLN A 129 -4.58 26.72 0.22
C GLN A 129 -5.14 25.67 -0.77
N GLU A 130 -4.30 24.78 -1.30
CA GLU A 130 -4.77 23.67 -2.15
C GLU A 130 -5.65 22.67 -1.39
N TYR A 131 -5.44 22.52 -0.08
CA TYR A 131 -6.12 21.52 0.74
C TYR A 131 -7.10 22.11 1.75
N PHE A 132 -6.89 23.35 2.18
CA PHE A 132 -7.68 24.04 3.20
C PHE A 132 -8.07 25.43 2.67
N LYS A 133 -9.31 25.56 2.19
CA LYS A 133 -9.90 26.84 1.75
C LYS A 133 -10.37 27.67 2.93
#